data_AF-A0A5K0YYL1-F1
#
_entry.id   AF-A0A5K0YYL1-F1
#
_cell.length_a   1.000
_cell.length_b   1.000
_cell.length_c   1.000
_cell.angle_alpha   90.00
_cell.angle_beta   90.00
_cell.angle_gamma   90.00
#
_symmetry.space_group_name_H-M   'P 1'
#
loop_
_entity.id
_entity.type
_entity.pdbx_description
1 polymer ?
#
loop_
_entity_poly.entity_id
_entity_poly.type
_entity_poly.pdbx_seq_one_letter_code
_entity_poly.pdbx_strand_id
1 'polypeptide(L)' 'LTNPSLPFGGVGDSGIGAYHGKHSFDAFSHKKPVLHRCFIGEVWARYPPYNAMKLKFSSSAVAGDIFGALLSLVRCR' A
#
# COMPACT_ATOMS: atom_id res chain seq x y z
N LEU A 1 16.84 7.30 -33.89
CA LEU A 1 15.74 6.37 -34.24
C LEU A 1 15.34 5.52 -33.02
N THR A 2 15.07 6.14 -31.86
CA THR A 2 14.49 5.44 -30.70
C THR A 2 13.79 6.46 -29.82
N ASN A 3 12.55 6.18 -29.42
CA ASN A 3 11.74 7.09 -28.59
C ASN A 3 12.13 6.93 -27.11
N PRO A 4 12.59 7.99 -26.42
CA PRO A 4 13.05 7.88 -25.05
C PRO A 4 11.97 7.58 -24.00
N SER A 5 10.70 7.71 -24.36
CA SER A 5 9.58 7.43 -23.45
C SER A 5 9.09 5.98 -23.47
N LEU A 6 9.54 5.16 -24.42
CA LEU A 6 9.12 3.78 -24.54
C LEU A 6 10.13 2.84 -23.86
N PRO A 7 9.68 1.94 -22.96
CA PRO A 7 10.56 0.94 -22.37
C PRO A 7 10.98 -0.08 -23.44
N PHE A 8 12.29 -0.29 -23.58
CA PHE A 8 12.84 -1.35 -24.42
C PHE A 8 13.33 -2.49 -23.54
N GLY A 9 12.81 -3.70 -23.78
CA GLY A 9 13.07 -4.88 -22.97
C GLY A 9 12.39 -6.12 -23.55
N GLY A 10 12.80 -7.29 -23.08
CA GLY A 10 12.24 -8.59 -23.46
C GLY A 10 11.28 -9.15 -22.42
N VAL A 11 10.60 -10.25 -22.77
CA VAL A 11 9.78 -11.06 -21.86
C VAL A 11 10.04 -12.54 -22.16
N GLY A 12 10.17 -13.38 -21.12
CA GLY A 12 10.40 -14.83 -21.26
C GLY A 12 11.78 -15.14 -21.83
N ASP A 13 11.84 -15.94 -22.91
CA ASP A 13 13.09 -16.33 -23.58
C ASP A 13 13.86 -15.14 -24.18
N SER A 14 13.16 -14.02 -24.41
CA SER A 14 13.76 -12.79 -24.94
C SER A 14 14.39 -11.89 -23.86
N GLY A 15 14.33 -12.27 -22.58
CA GLY A 15 14.93 -11.54 -21.45
C GLY A 15 13.91 -10.99 -20.44
N ILE A 16 14.41 -10.29 -19.42
CA ILE A 16 13.60 -9.65 -18.36
C ILE A 16 14.01 -8.21 -18.12
N GLY A 17 13.04 -7.40 -17.70
CA GLY A 17 13.25 -5.98 -17.42
C GLY A 17 13.25 -5.13 -18.69
N ALA A 18 13.21 -3.82 -18.48
CA ALA A 18 13.24 -2.85 -19.57
C ALA A 18 14.05 -1.63 -19.14
N TYR A 19 14.69 -1.01 -20.12
CA TYR A 19 15.45 0.22 -19.96
C TYR A 19 14.94 1.26 -20.98
N HIS A 20 15.66 2.38 -21.08
CA HIS A 20 15.37 3.59 -21.85
C HIS A 20 14.79 4.71 -20.98
N GLY A 21 15.41 5.90 -21.06
CA GLY A 21 14.93 7.11 -20.40
C GLY A 21 14.78 6.92 -18.88
N LYS A 22 13.58 7.18 -18.36
CA LYS A 22 13.25 6.97 -16.95
C LYS A 22 13.34 5.51 -16.51
N HIS A 23 13.07 4.56 -17.40
CA HIS A 23 13.12 3.14 -17.07
C HIS A 23 14.55 2.66 -16.80
N SER A 24 15.56 3.25 -17.46
CA SER A 24 16.97 3.00 -17.11
C SER A 24 17.28 3.47 -15.69
N PHE A 25 16.85 4.69 -15.33
CA PHE A 25 17.08 5.20 -13.98
C PHE A 25 16.37 4.34 -12.93
N ASP A 26 15.11 3.97 -13.17
CA ASP A 26 14.35 3.09 -12.28
C ASP A 26 14.96 1.68 -12.19
N ALA A 27 15.60 1.17 -13.25
CA ALA A 27 16.24 -0.15 -13.28
C ALA A 27 17.56 -0.19 -12.49
N PHE A 28 18.32 0.92 -12.47
CA PHE A 28 19.60 1.02 -11.76
C PHE A 28 19.50 1.74 -10.39
N SER A 29 18.30 2.14 -9.98
CA SER A 29 18.07 2.83 -8.70
C SER A 29 17.24 1.98 -7.75
N HIS A 30 17.58 2.05 -6.46
CA HIS A 30 16.78 1.43 -5.41
C HIS A 30 15.72 2.40 -4.89
N LYS A 31 14.44 2.10 -5.15
CA LYS A 31 13.30 2.88 -4.63
C LYS A 31 13.12 2.61 -3.13
N LYS A 32 13.84 3.35 -2.29
CA LYS A 32 13.77 3.24 -0.82
C LYS A 32 12.44 3.82 -0.30
N PRO A 33 11.53 3.00 0.27
CA PRO A 33 10.30 3.50 0.87
C PRO A 33 10.60 4.22 2.18
N VAL A 34 10.00 5.39 2.39
CA VAL A 34 10.08 6.17 3.64
C VAL A 34 8.67 6.58 4.05
N LEU A 35 8.27 6.23 5.27
CA LEU A 35 6.98 6.60 5.84
C LEU A 35 7.18 7.70 6.89
N HIS A 36 6.56 8.85 6.67
CA HIS A 36 6.45 9.91 7.67
C HIS A 36 5.04 9.88 8.28
N ARG A 37 4.94 9.78 9.60
CA ARG A 37 3.66 9.82 10.33
C ARG A 37 3.71 10.83 11.47
N CYS A 38 2.60 11.54 11.66
CA CYS A 38 2.38 12.35 12.85
C CYS A 38 1.89 11.47 14.01
N PHE A 39 2.06 11.94 15.24
CA PHE A 39 1.55 11.27 16.45
C PHE A 39 0.03 11.39 16.62
N ILE A 40 -0.63 12.22 15.82
CA ILE A 40 -2.06 12.51 15.89
C ILE A 40 -2.83 11.40 15.16
N GLY A 41 -3.84 10.83 15.82
CA GLY A 41 -4.73 9.83 15.20
C GLY A 41 -4.25 8.39 15.33
N GLU A 42 -3.64 8.01 16.46
CA GLU A 42 -3.37 6.61 16.74
C GLU A 42 -4.67 5.79 16.81
N VAL A 43 -4.71 4.68 16.06
CA VAL A 43 -5.86 3.79 16.05
C VAL A 43 -5.83 2.92 17.30
N TRP A 44 -6.77 3.12 18.21
CA TRP A 44 -6.93 2.37 19.47
C TRP A 44 -7.02 0.84 19.30
N ALA A 45 -7.46 0.38 18.12
CA ALA A 45 -7.52 -1.04 17.79
C ALA A 45 -6.15 -1.69 17.48
N ARG A 46 -5.07 -0.91 17.34
CA ARG A 46 -3.71 -1.42 17.11
C ARG A 46 -3.15 -2.17 18.32
N TYR A 47 -3.44 -1.68 19.53
CA TYR A 47 -2.84 -2.18 20.76
C TYR A 47 -3.68 -3.30 21.40
N PRO A 48 -3.02 -4.35 21.93
CA PRO A 48 -3.69 -5.41 22.69
C PRO A 48 -4.35 -4.86 23.98
N PRO A 49 -5.32 -5.58 24.58
CA PRO A 49 -5.86 -6.88 24.18
C PRO A 49 -6.82 -6.79 22.97
N TYR A 50 -6.81 -7.82 22.11
CA TYR A 50 -7.64 -7.92 20.90
C TYR A 50 -8.99 -8.56 21.21
N ASN A 51 -10.00 -7.72 21.50
CA ASN A 51 -11.38 -8.17 21.69
C ASN A 51 -12.06 -8.42 20.34
N ALA A 52 -13.11 -9.25 20.33
CA ALA A 52 -13.93 -9.51 19.13
C ALA A 52 -14.43 -8.21 18.45
N MET A 53 -14.66 -7.16 19.23
CA MET A 53 -15.03 -5.82 18.75
C MET A 53 -13.89 -5.12 18.00
N LYS A 54 -12.66 -5.15 18.55
CA LYS A 54 -11.48 -4.56 17.89
C LYS A 54 -11.16 -5.29 16.58
N LEU A 55 -11.31 -6.61 16.57
CA LEU A 55 -11.12 -7.44 15.37
C LEU A 55 -12.19 -7.15 14.31
N LYS A 56 -13.45 -6.98 14.72
CA LYS A 56 -14.53 -6.60 13.81
C LYS A 56 -14.31 -5.21 13.23
N PHE A 57 -13.89 -4.25 14.05
CA PHE A 57 -13.53 -2.90 13.59
C PHE A 57 -12.32 -2.93 12.64
N SER A 58 -11.24 -3.63 12.98
CA SER A 58 -10.06 -3.72 12.11
C SER A 58 -10.34 -4.46 10.81
N SER A 59 -11.16 -5.52 10.85
CA SER A 59 -11.57 -6.28 9.67
C SER A 59 -12.47 -5.44 8.75
N SER A 60 -13.44 -4.71 9.30
CA SER A 60 -14.30 -3.81 8.53
C SER A 60 -13.53 -2.60 7.97
N ALA A 61 -12.53 -2.09 8.69
CA ALA A 61 -11.67 -1.00 8.23
C ALA A 61 -10.74 -1.43 7.08
N VAL A 62 -10.19 -2.64 7.13
CA VAL A 62 -9.35 -3.20 6.04
C VAL A 62 -10.18 -3.54 4.80
N ALA A 63 -11.43 -3.98 4.99
CA ALA A 63 -12.36 -4.29 3.90
C ALA A 63 -12.91 -3.03 3.18
N GLY A 64 -12.65 -1.82 3.70
CA GLY A 64 -13.13 -0.57 3.11
C GLY A 64 -14.59 -0.22 3.44
N ASP A 65 -15.25 -0.98 4.32
CA ASP A 65 -16.63 -0.75 4.74
C ASP A 65 -16.71 0.33 5.82
N ILE A 66 -16.82 1.59 5.38
CA ILE A 66 -16.92 2.76 6.28
C ILE A 66 -18.20 2.68 7.14
N PHE A 67 -19.32 2.24 6.57
CA PHE A 67 -20.59 2.11 7.30
C PHE A 67 -20.54 1.01 8.35
N GLY A 68 -19.89 -0.13 8.04
CA GLY A 68 -19.66 -1.22 8.98
C GLY A 68 -18.73 -0.83 10.13
N ALA A 69 -17.66 -0.08 9.81
CA ALA A 69 -16.75 0.48 10.81
C ALA A 69 -17.46 1.49 11.73
N LEU A 70 -18.27 2.40 11.19
CA LEU A 70 -19.05 3.37 11.97
C LEU A 70 -20.09 2.68 12.86
N LEU A 71 -20.83 1.70 12.32
CA LEU A 71 -21.82 0.93 13.08
C LEU A 71 -21.15 0.13 14.21
N SER A 72 -19.97 -0.43 13.98
CA SER A 72 -19.19 -1.13 15.02
C SER A 72 -18.71 -0.20 16.13
N LEU A 73 -18.60 1.11 15.85
CA LEU A 73 -18.20 2.16 16.79
C LEU A 73 -19.41 2.74 17.55
N VAL A 74 -20.53 2.98 16.86
CA VAL A 74 -21.77 3.54 17.44
C VAL A 74 -22.53 2.53 18.28
N ARG A 75 -22.48 1.23 17.91
CA ARG A 75 -23.10 0.14 18.67
C ARG A 75 -22.32 -0.27 19.93
N CYS A 76 -21.25 0.48 20.25
CA CYS A 76 -20.37 0.28 21.40
C CYS A 76 -20.71 1.20 22.59
N ARG A 77 -21.81 1.95 22.53
CA ARG A 77 -22.44 2.64 23.67
C ARG A 77 -23.75 1.94 24.02
#